data_AF-A0A5N7CJT1-F1
#
_entry.id   AF-A0A5N7CJT1-F1
#
_cell.length_a   1.000
_cell.length_b   1.000
_cell.length_c   1.000
_cell.angle_alpha   90.00
_cell.angle_beta   90.00
_cell.angle_gamma   90.00
#
_symmetry.space_group_name_H-M   'P 1'
#
loop_
_entity.id
_entity.type
_entity.pdbx_description
1 polymer ?
#
loop_
_entity_poly.entity_id
_entity_poly.type
_entity_poly.pdbx_seq_one_letter_code
_entity_poly.pdbx_strand_id
1 'polypeptide(L)'
;MCGVYATMEAPWLSANPQGIVILHLAENSLLHDEMGDFIKEMAVLPINHLTYSTGSRRSRRISLAAATFLAQEFQWRVPITQDNIFITSGVAGDIDALNFAACNEGGGAGIVVRQPYYNNFNIDIVYRTNGLVIGVTYKDIEGYSGLDDLFCPAVIRKALEPTFRRAQLRV
;
A
#
# COMPACT_ATOMS: atom_id res chain seq x y z
N MET A 1 -7.74 -25.03 -9.08
CA MET A 1 -7.43 -23.77 -9.80
C MET A 1 -7.55 -22.63 -8.80
N CYS A 2 -6.56 -21.73 -8.68
CA CYS A 2 -6.63 -20.60 -7.74
C CYS A 2 -7.87 -19.75 -8.07
N GLY A 3 -8.62 -19.30 -7.05
CA GLY A 3 -9.91 -18.61 -7.24
C GLY A 3 -9.85 -17.41 -8.17
N VAL A 4 -8.69 -16.73 -8.24
CA VAL A 4 -8.44 -15.60 -9.15
C VAL A 4 -8.50 -16.02 -10.62
N TYR A 5 -7.83 -17.10 -11.02
CA TYR A 5 -7.83 -17.55 -12.41
C TYR A 5 -9.20 -18.10 -12.82
N ALA A 6 -9.91 -18.76 -11.90
CA ALA A 6 -11.26 -19.25 -12.17
C ALA A 6 -12.24 -18.11 -12.49
N THR A 7 -12.15 -16.98 -11.78
CA THR A 7 -12.97 -15.80 -12.08
C THR A 7 -12.64 -15.12 -13.41
N MET A 8 -11.39 -15.23 -13.88
CA MET A 8 -11.00 -14.69 -15.18
C MET A 8 -11.47 -15.58 -16.34
N GLU A 9 -11.55 -16.90 -16.13
CA GLU A 9 -12.00 -17.85 -17.15
C GLU A 9 -13.50 -17.81 -17.38
N ALA A 10 -14.31 -17.65 -16.32
CA ALA A 10 -15.76 -17.65 -16.41
C ALA A 10 -16.40 -16.59 -15.50
N PRO A 11 -16.15 -15.28 -15.74
CA PRO A 11 -16.74 -14.23 -14.92
C PRO A 11 -18.25 -14.20 -15.07
N TRP A 12 -18.93 -13.80 -14.00
CA TRP A 12 -20.35 -13.47 -14.05
C TRP A 12 -20.56 -12.26 -14.95
N LEU A 13 -21.47 -12.39 -15.91
CA LEU A 13 -21.89 -11.35 -16.84
C LEU A 13 -23.39 -11.51 -17.13
N SER A 14 -24.05 -10.49 -17.67
CA SER A 14 -25.43 -10.63 -18.15
C SER A 14 -25.59 -11.75 -19.19
N ALA A 15 -24.57 -11.94 -20.04
CA ALA A 15 -24.48 -13.03 -21.02
C ALA A 15 -24.01 -14.37 -20.42
N ASN A 16 -23.50 -14.38 -19.18
CA ASN A 16 -23.04 -15.57 -18.47
C ASN A 16 -23.52 -15.55 -17.00
N PRO A 17 -24.83 -15.78 -16.76
CA PRO A 17 -25.40 -15.68 -15.41
C PRO A 17 -24.94 -16.79 -14.47
N GLN A 18 -24.33 -17.86 -15.00
CA GLN A 18 -23.71 -18.96 -14.23
C GLN A 18 -22.22 -18.73 -13.95
N GLY A 19 -21.68 -17.59 -14.38
CA GLY A 19 -20.30 -17.21 -14.12
C GLY A 19 -20.04 -16.88 -12.65
N ILE A 20 -18.76 -16.79 -12.29
CA ILE A 20 -18.30 -16.54 -10.94
C ILE A 20 -18.32 -15.04 -10.64
N VAL A 21 -18.94 -14.64 -9.53
CA VAL A 21 -18.94 -13.25 -9.06
C VAL A 21 -17.58 -12.91 -8.42
N ILE A 22 -16.98 -11.80 -8.84
CA ILE A 22 -15.69 -11.33 -8.34
C ILE A 22 -15.89 -10.59 -7.01
N LEU A 23 -15.47 -11.20 -5.90
CA LEU A 23 -15.52 -10.61 -4.56
C LEU A 23 -14.14 -10.52 -3.87
N HIS A 24 -13.07 -10.88 -4.58
CA HIS A 24 -11.72 -10.96 -4.02
C HIS A 24 -10.80 -9.80 -4.45
N LEU A 25 -11.27 -8.94 -5.36
CA LEU A 25 -10.53 -7.78 -5.85
C LEU A 25 -10.94 -6.55 -5.04
N ALA A 26 -9.95 -5.89 -4.43
CA ALA A 26 -10.15 -4.63 -3.72
C ALA A 26 -10.13 -3.46 -4.70
N GLU A 27 -11.21 -3.31 -5.47
CA GLU A 27 -11.42 -2.23 -6.43
C GLU A 27 -12.59 -1.35 -5.98
N ASN A 28 -12.45 -0.02 -6.16
CA ASN A 28 -13.51 0.92 -5.86
C ASN A 28 -14.10 1.50 -7.16
N SER A 29 -15.13 0.84 -7.67
CA SER A 29 -15.85 1.29 -8.88
C SER A 29 -16.90 2.36 -8.62
N LEU A 30 -17.13 2.73 -7.35
CA LEU A 30 -18.22 3.64 -6.97
C LEU A 30 -18.02 5.08 -7.45
N LEU A 31 -16.78 5.47 -7.76
CA LEU A 31 -16.42 6.82 -8.19
C LEU A 31 -16.03 6.91 -9.67
N HIS A 32 -16.26 5.86 -10.46
CA HIS A 32 -15.80 5.80 -11.84
C HIS A 32 -16.44 6.87 -12.72
N ASP A 33 -17.74 7.14 -12.54
CA ASP A 33 -18.47 8.12 -13.34
C ASP A 33 -17.98 9.54 -13.02
N GLU A 34 -17.84 9.90 -11.75
CA GLU A 34 -17.33 11.19 -11.29
C GLU A 34 -15.88 11.43 -11.76
N MET A 35 -15.03 10.41 -11.64
CA MET A 35 -13.65 10.49 -12.14
C MET A 35 -13.61 10.63 -13.67
N GLY A 36 -14.50 9.92 -14.37
CA GLY A 36 -14.63 10.00 -15.82
C GLY A 36 -15.03 11.40 -16.29
N ASP A 37 -15.98 12.03 -15.61
CA ASP A 37 -16.40 13.40 -15.92
C ASP A 37 -15.33 14.43 -15.58
N PHE A 38 -14.67 14.29 -14.42
CA PHE A 38 -13.54 15.16 -14.05
C PHE A 38 -12.40 15.12 -15.08
N ILE A 39 -12.06 13.93 -15.60
CA ILE A 39 -11.02 13.78 -16.62
C ILE A 39 -11.40 14.48 -17.94
N LYS A 40 -12.68 14.42 -18.35
CA LYS A 40 -13.16 15.09 -19.58
C LYS A 40 -13.05 16.61 -19.50
N GLU A 41 -13.23 17.18 -18.31
CA GLU A 41 -13.13 18.63 -18.09
C GLU A 41 -11.68 19.12 -18.00
N MET A 42 -10.70 18.22 -17.86
CA MET A 42 -9.31 18.60 -17.61
C MET A 42 -8.62 19.14 -18.87
N ALA A 43 -8.25 20.42 -18.85
CA ALA A 43 -7.39 21.01 -19.86
C ALA A 43 -5.91 20.68 -19.58
N VAL A 44 -5.31 19.85 -20.44
CA VAL A 44 -3.86 19.56 -20.41
C VAL A 44 -3.16 20.41 -21.47
N LEU A 45 -2.05 21.04 -21.12
CA LEU A 45 -1.15 21.71 -22.07
C LEU A 45 0.03 20.77 -22.36
N PRO A 46 -0.02 19.93 -23.42
CA PRO A 46 0.89 18.79 -23.54
C PRO A 46 2.36 19.20 -23.57
N ILE A 47 2.66 20.32 -24.24
CA ILE A 47 4.04 20.82 -24.39
C ILE A 47 4.72 21.10 -23.04
N ASN A 48 3.96 21.48 -22.00
CA ASN A 48 4.49 21.76 -20.66
C ASN A 48 4.91 20.48 -19.92
N HIS A 49 4.50 19.31 -20.42
CA HIS A 49 4.73 17.99 -19.81
C HIS A 49 5.67 17.10 -20.61
N LEU A 50 6.09 17.50 -21.83
CA LEU A 50 7.02 16.74 -22.68
C LEU A 50 8.50 17.07 -22.41
N THR A 51 8.80 17.71 -21.28
CA THR A 51 10.16 18.01 -20.85
C THR A 51 10.33 17.60 -19.39
N TYR A 52 11.56 17.55 -18.90
CA TYR A 52 11.85 17.34 -17.48
C TYR A 52 11.24 18.43 -16.57
N SER A 53 10.70 19.52 -17.13
CA SER A 53 9.84 20.54 -16.50
C SER A 53 10.26 20.88 -15.06
N THR A 54 9.58 20.33 -14.05
CA THR A 54 9.78 20.58 -12.61
C THR A 54 11.02 19.91 -11.99
N GLY A 55 11.92 19.36 -12.81
CA GLY A 55 13.16 18.72 -12.39
C GLY A 55 12.98 17.34 -11.76
N SER A 56 14.09 16.75 -11.31
CA SER A 56 14.17 15.38 -10.77
C SER A 56 13.43 15.16 -9.45
N ARG A 57 12.93 16.23 -8.81
CA ARG A 57 12.38 16.17 -7.45
C ARG A 57 10.88 15.95 -7.37
N ARG A 58 10.13 16.12 -8.48
CA ARG A 58 8.66 16.01 -8.70
C ARG A 58 7.97 17.31 -9.14
N SER A 59 6.73 17.19 -9.61
CA SER A 59 5.84 18.32 -9.85
C SER A 59 5.40 18.98 -8.53
N ARG A 60 5.69 20.28 -8.36
CA ARG A 60 5.23 21.03 -7.18
C ARG A 60 3.70 21.06 -7.05
N ARG A 61 3.02 21.09 -8.20
CA ARG A 61 1.54 21.12 -8.26
C ARG A 61 0.93 19.89 -7.62
N ILE A 62 1.41 18.69 -7.96
CA ILE A 62 0.84 17.45 -7.43
C ILE A 62 1.15 17.28 -5.93
N SER A 63 2.34 17.67 -5.47
CA SER A 63 2.67 17.59 -4.04
C SER A 63 1.86 18.55 -3.18
N LEU A 64 1.62 19.78 -3.67
CA LEU A 64 0.75 20.73 -2.98
C LEU A 64 -0.69 20.24 -2.94
N ALA A 65 -1.22 19.73 -4.06
CA ALA A 65 -2.56 19.17 -4.12
C ALA A 65 -2.72 17.98 -3.17
N ALA A 66 -1.76 17.05 -3.16
CA ALA A 66 -1.75 15.91 -2.24
C ALA A 66 -1.69 16.35 -0.77
N ALA A 67 -0.80 17.28 -0.41
CA ALA A 67 -0.73 17.81 0.95
C ALA A 67 -2.03 18.51 1.38
N THR A 68 -2.67 19.26 0.47
CA THR A 68 -3.93 19.95 0.74
C THR A 68 -5.09 18.97 0.93
N PHE A 69 -5.21 17.98 0.05
CA PHE A 69 -6.20 16.91 0.17
C PHE A 69 -6.04 16.17 1.50
N LEU A 70 -4.81 15.75 1.81
CA LEU A 70 -4.47 15.10 3.07
C LEU A 70 -4.83 15.99 4.27
N ALA A 71 -4.51 17.30 4.22
CA ALA A 71 -4.86 18.27 5.27
C ALA A 71 -6.38 18.41 5.50
N GLN A 72 -7.20 18.25 4.46
CA GLN A 72 -8.65 18.35 4.54
C GLN A 72 -9.29 17.06 5.06
N GLU A 73 -8.82 15.90 4.60
CA GLU A 73 -9.45 14.60 4.91
C GLU A 73 -9.03 14.04 6.27
N PHE A 74 -7.86 14.39 6.79
CA PHE A 74 -7.32 13.81 8.01
C PHE A 74 -7.07 14.86 9.10
N GLN A 75 -7.27 14.47 10.37
CA GLN A 75 -6.95 15.29 11.54
C GLN A 75 -5.49 15.07 11.96
N TRP A 76 -4.59 15.95 11.53
CA TRP A 76 -3.15 15.80 11.76
C TRP A 76 -2.74 16.29 13.14
N ARG A 77 -1.95 15.48 13.84
CA ARG A 77 -1.22 15.96 15.03
C ARG A 77 -0.02 16.85 14.67
N VAL A 78 0.62 16.57 13.53
CA VAL A 78 1.74 17.34 12.97
C VAL A 78 1.37 17.67 11.52
N PRO A 79 1.34 18.95 11.12
CA PRO A 79 0.97 19.34 9.76
C PRO A 79 1.86 18.70 8.71
N ILE A 80 1.25 18.09 7.69
CA ILE A 80 1.94 17.63 6.48
C ILE A 80 2.02 18.77 5.48
N THR A 81 3.24 19.08 5.04
CA THR A 81 3.49 20.07 4.00
C THR A 81 3.90 19.39 2.70
N GLN A 82 3.94 20.13 1.59
CA GLN A 82 4.40 19.61 0.29
C GLN A 82 5.83 19.02 0.35
N ASP A 83 6.65 19.45 1.30
CA ASP A 83 8.03 18.97 1.48
C ASP A 83 8.09 17.58 2.12
N ASN A 84 7.00 17.17 2.78
CA ASN A 84 6.83 15.84 3.36
C ASN A 84 6.27 14.82 2.36
N ILE A 85 5.87 15.25 1.15
CA ILE A 85 5.26 14.39 0.13
C ILE A 85 6.31 13.92 -0.88
N PHE A 86 6.40 12.60 -1.04
CA PHE A 86 7.12 11.95 -2.12
C PHE A 86 6.11 11.24 -3.03
N ILE A 87 6.37 11.21 -4.34
CA ILE A 87 5.46 10.64 -5.34
C ILE A 87 6.20 9.52 -6.07
N THR A 88 5.59 8.35 -6.16
CA THR A 88 6.09 7.21 -6.92
C THR A 88 5.03 6.71 -7.91
N SER A 89 5.38 5.68 -8.70
CA SER A 89 4.48 4.99 -9.62
C SER A 89 3.55 4.00 -8.89
N GLY A 90 2.75 4.52 -7.97
CA GLY A 90 1.81 3.74 -7.17
C GLY A 90 2.44 3.03 -5.97
N VAL A 91 1.59 2.40 -5.15
CA VAL A 91 1.99 1.88 -3.83
C VAL A 91 3.09 0.83 -3.87
N ALA A 92 3.17 0.01 -4.91
CA ALA A 92 4.26 -0.94 -5.09
C ALA A 92 5.62 -0.23 -5.21
N GLY A 93 5.67 0.89 -5.95
CA GLY A 93 6.84 1.74 -6.05
C GLY A 93 7.18 2.45 -4.74
N ASP A 94 6.17 2.84 -3.95
CA ASP A 94 6.37 3.42 -2.62
C ASP A 94 7.03 2.41 -1.66
N ILE A 95 6.46 1.20 -1.58
CA ILE A 95 7.00 0.11 -0.74
C ILE A 95 8.45 -0.16 -1.13
N ASP A 96 8.70 -0.37 -2.42
CA ASP A 96 10.02 -0.68 -2.94
C ASP A 96 11.05 0.45 -2.72
N ALA A 97 10.66 1.72 -2.87
CA ALA A 97 11.52 2.86 -2.56
C ALA A 97 11.82 2.98 -1.07
N LEU A 98 10.81 2.75 -0.20
CA LEU A 98 10.98 2.75 1.25
C LEU A 98 11.93 1.64 1.70
N ASN A 99 11.79 0.44 1.13
CA ASN A 99 12.66 -0.69 1.44
C ASN A 99 14.09 -0.37 1.04
N PHE A 100 14.29 0.15 -0.17
CA PHE A 100 15.61 0.54 -0.64
C PHE A 100 16.27 1.59 0.26
N ALA A 101 15.50 2.55 0.78
CA ALA A 101 16.01 3.58 1.66
C ALA A 101 16.28 3.10 3.10
N ALA A 102 15.52 2.11 3.59
CA ALA A 102 15.55 1.68 4.99
C ALA A 102 16.37 0.39 5.23
N CYS A 103 16.59 -0.42 4.20
CA CYS A 103 17.23 -1.73 4.30
C CYS A 103 18.62 -1.72 3.66
N ASN A 104 19.61 -2.30 4.35
CA ASN A 104 20.94 -2.53 3.79
C ASN A 104 20.94 -3.75 2.87
N GLU A 105 21.82 -3.74 1.88
CA GLU A 105 22.09 -4.90 1.01
C GLU A 105 22.61 -6.09 1.84
N GLY A 106 22.32 -7.32 1.39
CA GLY A 106 22.85 -8.56 1.98
C GLY A 106 21.87 -9.40 2.80
N GLY A 107 20.56 -9.11 2.75
CA GLY A 107 19.52 -10.02 3.27
C GLY A 107 19.33 -10.03 4.79
N GLY A 108 20.07 -9.19 5.54
CA GLY A 108 19.89 -9.02 6.99
C GLY A 108 18.84 -7.98 7.36
N ALA A 109 18.29 -7.23 6.43
CA ALA A 109 17.26 -6.23 6.74
C ALA A 109 15.86 -6.84 6.65
N GLY A 110 15.12 -6.81 7.76
CA GLY A 110 13.76 -7.33 7.84
C GLY A 110 12.73 -6.24 8.14
N ILE A 111 11.59 -6.28 7.46
CA ILE A 111 10.45 -5.41 7.68
C ILE A 111 9.37 -6.17 8.44
N VAL A 112 9.03 -5.66 9.62
CA VAL A 112 8.04 -6.27 10.51
C VAL A 112 6.64 -5.79 10.13
N VAL A 113 5.75 -6.72 9.78
CA VAL A 113 4.38 -6.44 9.32
C VAL A 113 3.37 -7.26 10.13
N ARG A 114 2.29 -6.62 10.59
CA ARG A 114 1.24 -7.28 11.38
C ARG A 114 0.40 -8.23 10.52
N GLN A 115 0.14 -9.45 10.98
CA GLN A 115 -0.74 -10.40 10.28
C GLN A 115 -2.21 -10.25 10.72
N PRO A 116 -3.18 -10.52 9.82
CA PRO A 116 -2.98 -10.77 8.38
C PRO A 116 -2.54 -9.50 7.63
N TYR A 117 -1.76 -9.66 6.56
CA TYR A 117 -1.25 -8.53 5.76
C TYR A 117 -1.48 -8.75 4.26
N TYR A 118 -1.28 -7.69 3.49
CA TYR A 118 -1.38 -7.71 2.03
C TYR A 118 -0.37 -8.69 1.41
N ASN A 119 -0.88 -9.75 0.75
CA ASN A 119 -0.06 -10.85 0.26
C ASN A 119 1.13 -10.43 -0.62
N ASN A 120 0.98 -9.34 -1.39
CA ASN A 120 2.02 -8.87 -2.30
C ASN A 120 3.22 -8.23 -1.58
N PHE A 121 3.14 -7.96 -0.28
CA PHE A 121 4.32 -7.57 0.50
C PHE A 121 5.46 -8.58 0.37
N ASN A 122 5.16 -9.88 0.25
CA ASN A 122 6.18 -10.91 0.05
C ASN A 122 6.90 -10.79 -1.32
N ILE A 123 6.37 -10.00 -2.25
CA ILE A 123 6.96 -9.69 -3.54
C ILE A 123 7.60 -8.30 -3.48
N ASP A 124 6.81 -7.29 -3.11
CA ASP A 124 7.21 -5.87 -3.12
C ASP A 124 8.38 -5.58 -2.17
N ILE A 125 8.50 -6.32 -1.06
CA ILE A 125 9.60 -6.16 -0.10
C ILE A 125 10.86 -6.91 -0.49
N VAL A 126 10.72 -8.03 -1.19
CA VAL A 126 11.86 -8.86 -1.57
C VAL A 126 12.52 -8.33 -2.86
N TYR A 127 11.74 -7.73 -3.76
CA TYR A 127 12.10 -7.55 -5.17
C TYR A 127 13.48 -6.93 -5.43
N ARG A 128 13.79 -5.75 -4.88
CA ARG A 128 15.09 -5.08 -5.11
C ARG A 128 16.09 -5.26 -3.97
N THR A 129 15.63 -5.39 -2.73
CA THR A 129 16.50 -5.35 -1.55
C THR A 129 16.81 -6.72 -0.97
N ASN A 130 16.16 -7.78 -1.47
CA ASN A 130 16.14 -9.09 -0.83
C ASN A 130 15.73 -9.00 0.66
N GLY A 131 14.85 -8.05 0.98
CA GLY A 131 14.35 -7.81 2.33
C GLY A 131 13.48 -8.95 2.82
N LEU A 132 13.45 -9.16 4.14
CA LEU A 132 12.62 -10.19 4.76
C LEU A 132 11.31 -9.63 5.28
N VAL A 133 10.17 -10.22 4.90
CA VAL A 133 8.89 -9.92 5.54
C VAL A 133 8.75 -10.74 6.83
N ILE A 134 8.67 -10.04 7.96
CA ILE A 134 8.56 -10.66 9.28
C ILE A 134 7.15 -10.44 9.82
N GLY A 135 6.32 -11.49 9.74
CA GLY A 135 4.95 -11.47 10.25
C GLY A 135 4.87 -11.39 11.78
N VAL A 136 4.16 -10.39 12.29
CA VAL A 136 3.74 -10.33 13.70
C VAL A 136 2.48 -11.19 13.87
N THR A 137 2.62 -12.26 14.64
CA THR A 137 1.53 -13.20 14.96
C THR A 137 0.87 -12.82 16.27
N TYR A 138 -0.45 -12.89 16.34
CA TYR A 138 -1.23 -12.65 17.58
C TYR A 138 -1.62 -13.92 18.32
N LYS A 139 -1.11 -15.08 17.87
CA LYS A 139 -1.34 -16.35 18.53
C LYS A 139 -0.82 -16.29 19.97
N ASP A 140 -1.67 -16.70 20.91
CA ASP A 140 -1.36 -16.77 22.34
C ASP A 140 -1.00 -15.40 22.96
N ILE A 141 -1.38 -14.28 22.33
CA ILE A 141 -1.19 -12.94 22.90
C ILE A 141 -2.36 -12.63 23.84
N GLU A 142 -2.03 -12.41 25.11
CA GLU A 142 -3.01 -12.03 26.14
C GLU A 142 -3.75 -10.75 25.76
N GLY A 143 -5.08 -10.83 25.71
CA GLY A 143 -5.96 -9.74 25.31
C GLY A 143 -6.31 -9.72 23.83
N TYR A 144 -5.77 -10.63 23.01
CA TYR A 144 -6.22 -10.83 21.64
C TYR A 144 -7.40 -11.79 21.59
N SER A 145 -8.52 -11.33 21.02
CA SER A 145 -9.76 -12.09 20.87
C SER A 145 -10.30 -12.11 19.43
N GLY A 146 -9.92 -11.12 18.61
CA GLY A 146 -10.35 -11.05 17.21
C GLY A 146 -9.66 -9.96 16.40
N LEU A 147 -10.14 -9.72 15.18
CA LEU A 147 -9.56 -8.76 14.24
C LEU A 147 -9.60 -7.31 14.76
N ASP A 148 -10.59 -6.96 15.58
CA ASP A 148 -10.69 -5.61 16.16
C ASP A 148 -9.49 -5.28 17.07
N ASP A 149 -8.94 -6.30 17.73
CA ASP A 149 -7.77 -6.14 18.62
C ASP A 149 -6.47 -5.87 17.86
N LEU A 150 -6.44 -6.05 16.53
CA LEU A 150 -5.29 -5.71 15.70
C LEU A 150 -4.94 -4.22 15.73
N PHE A 151 -5.90 -3.37 16.11
CA PHE A 151 -5.74 -1.93 16.25
C PHE A 151 -5.50 -1.49 17.69
N CYS A 152 -5.58 -2.40 18.67
CA CYS A 152 -5.35 -2.10 20.08
C CYS A 152 -3.85 -1.90 20.37
N PRO A 153 -3.39 -0.71 20.80
CA PRO A 153 -1.97 -0.44 21.02
C PRO A 153 -1.31 -1.38 22.04
N ALA A 154 -2.05 -1.80 23.08
CA ALA A 154 -1.55 -2.70 24.10
C ALA A 154 -1.29 -4.11 23.54
N VAL A 155 -2.23 -4.63 22.73
CA VAL A 155 -2.12 -5.95 22.08
C VAL A 155 -0.99 -5.93 21.04
N ILE A 156 -0.91 -4.89 20.22
CA ILE A 156 0.17 -4.71 19.23
C ILE A 156 1.54 -4.74 19.92
N ARG A 157 1.71 -4.00 21.03
CA ARG A 157 2.98 -3.94 21.75
C ARG A 157 3.40 -5.33 22.26
N LYS A 158 2.47 -6.06 22.89
CA LYS A 158 2.71 -7.44 23.37
C LYS A 158 3.10 -8.39 22.24
N ALA A 159 2.52 -8.22 21.04
CA ALA A 159 2.82 -9.06 19.88
C ALA A 159 4.17 -8.73 19.20
N LEU A 160 4.59 -7.46 19.24
CA LEU A 160 5.84 -7.00 18.62
C LEU A 160 7.09 -7.52 19.34
N GLU A 161 7.13 -7.47 20.67
CA GLU A 161 8.31 -7.90 21.45
C GLU A 161 8.82 -9.33 21.15
N PRO A 162 7.99 -10.39 21.17
CA PRO A 162 8.45 -11.73 20.80
C PRO A 162 8.82 -11.82 19.31
N THR A 163 8.22 -10.99 18.46
CA THR A 163 8.53 -10.96 17.03
C THR A 163 9.91 -10.36 16.78
N PHE A 164 10.26 -9.26 17.44
CA PHE A 164 11.61 -8.68 17.38
C PHE A 164 12.68 -9.64 17.90
N ARG A 165 12.43 -10.33 19.03
CA ARG A 165 13.36 -11.34 19.55
C ARG A 165 13.63 -12.47 18.55
N ARG A 166 12.59 -12.95 17.86
CA ARG A 166 12.73 -13.97 16.80
C ARG A 166 13.41 -13.43 15.54
N ALA A 167 13.16 -12.18 15.19
CA ALA A 167 13.77 -11.51 14.04
C ALA A 167 15.30 -11.38 14.19
N GLN A 168 15.76 -11.01 15.39
CA GLN A 168 17.19 -10.89 15.72
C GLN A 168 17.97 -12.21 15.64
N LEU A 169 17.27 -13.36 15.63
CA LEU A 169 17.90 -14.67 15.44
C LEU A 169 17.99 -15.09 13.96
N ARG A 170 17.36 -14.33 13.06
CA ARG A 170 17.25 -14.62 11.62
C ARG A 170 18.07 -13.67 10.73
N VAL A 171 18.58 -12.60 11.34
CA VAL A 171 19.43 -11.55 10.76
C VAL A 171 20.81 -11.70 11.35
#